data_AF-A0ABD6E6G4-F1
#
_entry.id   AF-A0ABD6E6G4-F1
#
_cell.length_a   1.000
_cell.length_b   1.000
_cell.length_c   1.000
_cell.angle_alpha   90.00
_cell.angle_beta   90.00
_cell.angle_gamma   90.00
#
_symmetry.space_group_name_H-M   'P 1'
#
loop_
_entity.id
_entity.type
_entity.pdbx_description
1 polymer ?
#
loop_
_entity_poly.entity_id
_entity_poly.type
_entity_poly.pdbx_seq_one_letter_code
_entity_poly.pdbx_strand_id
1 'polypeptide(L)'
;MIRRRLHGLSRCISYNMNVFHNKTRNEKNFRKQYRVMEEIGRGGFGIVYKGERTDDGAPVAIKFIEHRNVRDWTTVSALVPHSVELSNLL
;
A
#
# COMPACT_ATOMS: atom_id res chain seq x y z
N MET A 1 31.85 -25.29 -6.28
CA MET A 1 30.68 -25.17 -5.37
C MET A 1 30.41 -23.76 -4.83
N ILE A 2 31.32 -22.78 -4.94
CA ILE A 2 31.15 -21.41 -4.38
C ILE A 2 30.25 -20.49 -5.23
N ARG A 3 30.21 -20.67 -6.56
CA ARG A 3 29.42 -19.82 -7.48
C ARG A 3 27.90 -19.87 -7.27
N ARG A 4 27.34 -20.97 -6.78
CA ARG A 4 25.89 -21.10 -6.51
C ARG A 4 25.43 -20.30 -5.28
N ARG A 5 26.29 -20.10 -4.27
CA ARG A 5 25.96 -19.33 -3.05
C ARG A 5 25.99 -17.81 -3.28
N LEU A 6 26.92 -17.32 -4.11
CA LEU A 6 27.00 -15.89 -4.50
C LEU A 6 25.78 -15.44 -5.31
N HIS A 7 25.25 -16.29 -6.20
CA HIS A 7 24.06 -15.97 -6.98
C HIS A 7 22.80 -15.84 -6.10
N GLY A 8 22.67 -16.66 -5.04
CA GLY A 8 21.57 -16.57 -4.08
C GLY A 8 21.57 -15.27 -3.28
N LEU A 9 22.75 -14.84 -2.81
CA LEU A 9 22.92 -13.56 -2.12
C LEU A 9 22.67 -12.37 -3.05
N SER A 10 23.23 -12.40 -4.27
CA SER A 10 22.99 -11.37 -5.28
C SER A 10 21.49 -11.23 -5.58
N ARG A 11 20.78 -12.35 -5.76
CA ARG A 11 19.33 -12.35 -6.04
C ARG A 11 18.51 -11.84 -4.85
N CYS A 12 18.89 -12.21 -3.63
CA CYS A 12 18.24 -11.74 -2.41
C CYS A 12 18.46 -10.22 -2.20
N ILE A 13 19.68 -9.73 -2.42
CA ILE A 13 20.01 -8.31 -2.33
C ILE A 13 19.25 -7.53 -3.40
N SER A 14 19.25 -8.00 -4.66
CA SER A 14 18.51 -7.36 -5.75
C SER A 14 17.00 -7.34 -5.50
N TYR A 15 16.42 -8.41 -4.95
CA TYR A 15 15.01 -8.46 -4.57
C TYR A 15 14.68 -7.43 -3.47
N ASN A 16 15.46 -7.39 -2.39
CA ASN A 16 15.27 -6.44 -1.31
C ASN A 16 15.42 -4.98 -1.79
N MET A 17 16.41 -4.70 -2.63
CA MET A 17 16.61 -3.38 -3.22
C MET A 17 15.45 -2.96 -4.12
N ASN A 18 14.91 -3.87 -4.93
CA ASN A 18 13.78 -3.60 -5.82
C ASN A 18 12.47 -3.39 -5.04
N VAL A 19 12.21 -4.21 -4.02
CA VAL A 19 11.05 -4.03 -3.11
C VAL A 19 11.13 -2.69 -2.38
N PHE A 20 12.31 -2.32 -1.86
CA PHE A 20 12.52 -1.04 -1.20
C PHE A 20 12.34 0.15 -2.16
N HIS A 21 12.88 0.05 -3.36
CA HIS A 21 12.75 1.08 -4.39
C HIS A 21 11.29 1.25 -4.83
N ASN A 22 10.56 0.16 -5.05
CA ASN A 22 9.13 0.22 -5.36
C ASN A 22 8.30 0.75 -4.19
N LYS A 23 8.64 0.41 -2.93
CA LYS A 23 7.96 0.93 -1.74
C LYS A 23 8.11 2.45 -1.65
N THR A 24 9.33 2.98 -1.81
CA THR A 24 9.59 4.43 -1.75
C THR A 24 8.95 5.19 -2.91
N ARG A 25 8.96 4.63 -4.14
CA ARG A 25 8.28 5.21 -5.29
C ARG A 25 6.75 5.22 -5.11
N ASN A 26 6.17 4.12 -4.65
CA ASN A 26 4.73 4.02 -4.40
C ASN A 26 4.28 4.95 -3.29
N GLU A 27 5.07 5.09 -2.21
CA GLU A 27 4.78 6.05 -1.15
C GLU A 27 4.78 7.50 -1.66
N LYS A 28 5.79 7.88 -2.46
CA LYS A 28 5.85 9.22 -3.05
C LYS A 28 4.66 9.51 -3.96
N ASN A 29 4.28 8.55 -4.80
CA ASN A 29 3.13 8.70 -5.68
C ASN A 29 1.82 8.78 -4.89
N PHE A 30 1.66 7.94 -3.87
CA PHE A 30 0.51 7.95 -2.98
C PHE A 30 0.34 9.32 -2.29
N ARG A 31 1.41 9.86 -1.70
CA ARG A 31 1.39 11.17 -1.03
C ARG A 31 1.12 12.35 -1.97
N LYS A 32 1.32 12.19 -3.28
CA LYS A 32 0.92 13.20 -4.28
C LYS A 32 -0.57 13.17 -4.59
N GLN A 33 -1.17 11.98 -4.55
CA GLN A 33 -2.57 11.73 -4.91
C GLN A 33 -3.53 11.86 -3.73
N TYR A 34 -3.03 11.68 -2.50
CA TYR A 34 -3.85 11.65 -1.30
C TYR A 34 -3.21 12.41 -0.15
N ARG A 35 -4.01 13.21 0.55
CA ARG A 35 -3.68 13.78 1.85
C ARG A 35 -4.24 12.87 2.93
N VAL A 36 -3.36 12.30 3.76
CA VAL A 36 -3.73 11.53 4.95
C VAL A 36 -4.02 12.50 6.10
N MET A 37 -5.10 12.28 6.83
CA MET A 37 -5.52 13.11 7.97
C MET A 37 -5.60 12.27 9.24
N GLU A 38 -6.59 12.49 10.12
CA GLU A 38 -6.73 11.81 11.40
C GLU A 38 -7.04 10.30 11.25
N GLU A 39 -6.58 9.50 12.22
CA GLU A 39 -6.99 8.11 12.36
C GLU A 39 -8.48 8.06 12.77
N ILE A 40 -9.26 7.23 12.09
CA ILE A 40 -10.69 7.05 12.36
C ILE A 40 -11.04 5.62 12.80
N GLY A 41 -10.09 4.68 12.76
CA GLY A 41 -10.30 3.33 13.27
C GLY A 41 -9.06 2.44 13.22
N ARG A 42 -8.98 1.48 14.16
CA ARG A 42 -7.87 0.53 14.28
C ARG A 42 -8.35 -0.81 14.82
N GLY A 43 -7.80 -1.90 14.26
CA GLY A 43 -8.05 -3.25 14.73
C GLY A 43 -7.10 -4.28 14.10
N GLY A 44 -7.40 -5.57 14.27
CA GLY A 44 -6.55 -6.66 13.75
C GLY A 44 -6.38 -6.68 12.22
N PHE A 45 -7.23 -5.93 11.50
CA PHE A 45 -7.22 -5.85 10.04
C PHE A 45 -6.49 -4.61 9.50
N GLY A 46 -5.87 -3.81 10.36
CA GLY A 46 -5.12 -2.61 9.99
C GLY A 46 -5.64 -1.33 10.64
N ILE A 47 -5.19 -0.20 10.09
CA ILE A 47 -5.54 1.15 10.56
C ILE A 47 -6.22 1.89 9.41
N VAL A 48 -7.28 2.65 9.71
CA VAL A 48 -8.02 3.48 8.76
C VAL A 48 -7.87 4.93 9.15
N TYR A 49 -7.47 5.76 8.19
CA TYR A 49 -7.39 7.21 8.30
C TYR A 49 -8.45 7.86 7.44
N LYS A 50 -8.93 9.02 7.88
CA LYS A 50 -9.60 9.96 6.99
C LYS A 50 -8.57 10.49 6.00
N GLY A 51 -8.99 10.73 4.77
CA GLY A 51 -8.15 11.29 3.74
C GLY A 51 -8.92 12.12 2.74
N GLU A 52 -8.17 12.77 1.88
CA GLU A 52 -8.69 13.59 0.79
C GLU A 52 -7.89 13.28 -0.47
N ARG A 53 -8.58 13.01 -1.58
CA ARG A 53 -7.93 12.85 -2.88
C ARG A 53 -7.60 14.23 -3.44
N THR A 54 -6.36 14.43 -3.87
CA THR A 54 -5.83 15.76 -4.21
C THR A 54 -6.31 16.30 -5.55
N ASP A 55 -6.85 15.45 -6.43
CA ASP A 55 -7.31 15.86 -7.76
C ASP A 55 -8.66 16.59 -7.73
N ASP A 56 -9.59 16.16 -6.87
CA ASP A 56 -10.95 16.68 -6.78
C ASP A 56 -11.41 17.03 -5.36
N GLY A 57 -10.56 16.82 -4.36
CA GLY A 57 -10.88 17.08 -2.95
C GLY A 57 -11.85 16.07 -2.36
N ALA A 58 -12.12 14.94 -3.03
CA ALA A 58 -13.09 13.97 -2.55
C ALA A 58 -12.65 13.34 -1.21
N PRO A 59 -13.54 13.23 -0.22
CA PRO A 59 -13.25 12.54 1.03
C PRO A 59 -13.07 11.04 0.78
N VAL A 60 -12.04 10.46 1.37
CA VAL A 60 -11.71 9.03 1.24
C VAL A 60 -11.34 8.40 2.58
N ALA A 61 -11.47 7.08 2.66
CA ALA A 61 -10.89 6.28 3.73
C ALA A 61 -9.59 5.65 3.24
N ILE A 62 -8.50 5.80 4.00
CA ILE A 62 -7.18 5.27 3.68
C ILE A 62 -6.86 4.15 4.67
N LYS A 63 -6.88 2.90 4.20
CA LYS A 63 -6.60 1.72 5.02
C LYS A 63 -5.16 1.23 4.82
N PHE A 64 -4.36 1.28 5.89
CA PHE A 64 -3.02 0.69 5.91
C PHE A 64 -3.08 -0.73 6.48
N ILE A 65 -2.55 -1.68 5.69
CA ILE A 65 -2.39 -3.08 6.08
C ILE A 65 -0.90 -3.37 6.15
N GLU A 66 -0.43 -3.85 7.29
CA GLU A 66 0.95 -4.29 7.41
C GLU A 66 1.17 -5.52 6.52
N HIS A 67 2.25 -5.54 5.73
CA HIS A 67 2.53 -6.61 4.78
C HIS A 67 2.54 -8.00 5.43
N ARG A 68 2.99 -8.11 6.69
CA ARG A 68 2.99 -9.35 7.47
C ARG A 68 1.59 -9.90 7.78
N ASN A 69 0.55 -9.06 7.69
CA ASN A 69 -0.84 -9.43 7.95
C ASN A 69 -1.58 -9.79 6.65
N VAL A 70 -0.95 -9.67 5.48
CA VAL A 70 -1.54 -10.10 4.21
C VAL A 70 -1.34 -11.60 4.05
N ARG A 71 -2.46 -12.35 4.09
CA ARG A 71 -2.45 -13.82 4.03
C ARG A 71 -2.35 -14.34 2.60
N ASP A 72 -3.05 -13.70 1.69
CA ASP A 72 -3.17 -14.12 0.30
C ASP A 72 -3.01 -12.94 -0.64
N TRP A 73 -2.28 -13.17 -1.73
CA TRP A 73 -2.12 -12.24 -2.83
C TRP A 73 -2.75 -12.84 -4.08
N THR A 74 -3.48 -12.03 -4.83
CA THR A 74 -4.04 -12.41 -6.12
C THR A 74 -3.84 -11.30 -7.13
N THR A 75 -3.74 -11.64 -8.41
CA THR A 75 -3.64 -10.67 -9.50
C THR A 75 -5.04 -10.36 -9.98
N VAL A 76 -5.46 -9.10 -9.87
CA VAL A 76 -6.74 -8.64 -10.41
C VAL A 76 -6.50 -8.01 -11.77
N SER A 77 -7.20 -8.48 -12.80
CA SER A 77 -7.08 -8.01 -14.19
C SER A 77 -7.75 -6.64 -14.44
N ALA A 78 -8.54 -6.15 -13.49
CA ALA A 78 -9.18 -4.84 -13.51
C ALA A 78 -8.90 -4.09 -12.19
N LEU A 79 -8.69 -2.77 -12.30
CA LEU A 79 -8.67 -1.87 -11.16
C LEU A 79 -9.99 -2.02 -10.41
N VAL A 80 -9.97 -2.54 -9.19
CA VAL A 80 -11.13 -2.46 -8.29
C VAL A 80 -11.21 -0.99 -7.87
N PRO A 81 -12.20 -0.21 -8.33
CA PRO A 81 -12.39 1.14 -7.83
C PRO A 81 -13.05 0.99 -6.46
N HIS A 82 -12.25 0.88 -5.41
CA HIS A 82 -12.77 0.88 -4.04
C HIS A 82 -12.94 2.32 -3.54
N SER A 83 -13.63 3.17 -4.32
CA SER A 83 -14.22 4.40 -3.82
C SER A 83 -15.60 4.03 -3.26
N VAL A 84 -15.66 3.67 -1.97
CA VAL A 84 -16.94 3.66 -1.26
C VAL A 84 -17.18 5.12 -0.87
N GLU A 85 -18.13 5.79 -1.52
CA GLU A 85 -18.63 7.07 -1.05
C GLU A 85 -19.17 6.87 0.38
N LEU A 86 -18.51 7.49 1.36
CA LEU A 86 -18.94 7.49 2.77
C LEU A 86 -20.13 8.45 3.00
N SER A 87 -20.93 8.75 1.99
CA SER A 87 -22.05 9.72 2.06
C SER A 87 -23.29 9.18 2.78
N ASN A 88 -23.35 7.89 3.13
CA ASN A 88 -24.56 7.26 3.71
C ASN A 88 -24.37 6.68 5.12
N LEU A 89 -23.48 7.25 5.93
CA LEU A 89 -23.36 6.94 7.36
C LEU A 89 -23.70 8.18 8.22
N LEU A 90 -24.94 8.63 8.10
CA LEU A 90 -25.70 9.40 9.10
C LEU A 90 -27.15 8.94 9.08
#